data_AF-L8GU67-F1
#
_entry.id   AF-L8GU67-F1
#
_cell.length_a   1.000
_cell.length_b   1.000
_cell.length_c   1.000
_cell.angle_alpha   90.00
_cell.angle_beta   90.00
_cell.angle_gamma   90.00
#
_symmetry.space_group_name_H-M   'P 1'
#
loop_
_entity.id
_entity.type
_entity.pdbx_description
1 polymer ?
#
loop_
_entity_poly.entity_id
_entity_poly.type
_entity_poly.pdbx_seq_one_letter_code
_entity_poly.pdbx_strand_id
1 'polypeptide(L)'
;MEGAPQPIDFDKWLEGAKAALLPPVCNKLIYGGQLKVMAVGGPNVRSDYHMEAGEELFYQVKGGMVLKVVEHGVHKDIPIAEGEFFLLPPRVPHSPQRFENTIGLVVERERDPESELDCMR
;
A
#
# COMPACT_ATOMS: atom_id res chain seq x y z
N MET A 1 -24.68 -9.43 15.95
CA MET A 1 -23.27 -9.54 15.51
C MET A 1 -23.31 -10.04 14.08
N GLU A 2 -22.76 -9.29 13.13
CA GLU A 2 -22.59 -9.79 11.77
C GLU A 2 -21.63 -11.00 11.83
N GLY A 3 -21.94 -12.05 11.06
CA GLY A 3 -21.11 -13.25 10.97
C GLY A 3 -19.82 -12.97 10.17
N ALA A 4 -18.89 -13.92 10.19
CA ALA A 4 -17.66 -13.81 9.42
C ALA A 4 -17.96 -13.63 7.91
N PRO A 5 -17.27 -12.70 7.21
CA PRO A 5 -17.47 -12.53 5.78
C PRO A 5 -16.96 -13.75 5.00
N GLN A 6 -17.52 -13.97 3.80
CA GLN A 6 -17.02 -14.99 2.88
C GLN A 6 -15.66 -14.56 2.30
N PRO A 7 -14.76 -15.51 2.00
CA PRO A 7 -13.52 -15.20 1.30
C PRO A 7 -13.81 -14.65 -0.10
N ILE A 8 -12.95 -13.75 -0.58
CA ILE A 8 -13.00 -13.24 -1.95
C ILE A 8 -12.03 -14.01 -2.85
N ASP A 9 -12.44 -14.18 -4.11
CA ASP A 9 -11.52 -14.51 -5.18
C ASP A 9 -10.86 -13.20 -5.66
N PHE A 10 -9.56 -13.06 -5.40
CA PHE A 10 -8.86 -11.80 -5.66
C PHE A 10 -8.81 -11.46 -7.15
N ASP A 11 -8.62 -12.44 -8.02
CA ASP A 11 -8.56 -12.22 -9.47
C ASP A 11 -9.92 -11.75 -10.00
N LYS A 12 -11.01 -12.38 -9.57
CA LYS A 12 -12.37 -11.93 -9.91
C LYS A 12 -12.67 -10.54 -9.34
N TRP A 13 -12.24 -10.25 -8.11
CA TRP A 13 -12.42 -8.93 -7.52
C TRP A 13 -11.67 -7.85 -8.30
N LEU A 14 -10.44 -8.15 -8.76
CA LEU A 14 -9.63 -7.25 -9.58
C LEU A 14 -10.34 -6.84 -10.86
N GLU A 15 -11.07 -7.73 -11.53
CA GLU A 15 -11.84 -7.40 -12.74
C GLU A 15 -12.78 -6.21 -12.55
N GLY A 16 -13.50 -6.17 -11.41
CA GLY A 16 -14.37 -5.07 -11.04
C GLY A 16 -13.65 -3.86 -10.42
N ALA A 17 -12.36 -3.98 -10.12
CA ALA A 17 -11.54 -2.92 -9.54
C ALA A 17 -10.63 -2.22 -10.56
N LYS A 18 -10.38 -2.82 -11.74
CA LYS A 18 -9.42 -2.35 -12.76
C LYS A 18 -9.45 -0.84 -13.00
N ALA A 19 -10.63 -0.24 -13.16
CA ALA A 19 -10.76 1.20 -13.42
C ALA A 19 -10.24 2.08 -12.26
N ALA A 20 -10.42 1.66 -11.00
CA ALA A 20 -9.93 2.38 -9.82
C ALA A 20 -8.43 2.19 -9.59
N LEU A 21 -7.83 1.16 -10.18
CA LEU A 21 -6.40 0.85 -10.06
C LEU A 21 -5.57 1.54 -11.15
N LEU A 22 -6.18 2.45 -11.91
CA LEU A 22 -5.54 3.32 -12.90
C LEU A 22 -5.66 4.79 -12.48
N PRO A 23 -4.85 5.69 -13.06
CA PRO A 23 -5.00 7.12 -12.83
C PRO A 23 -6.43 7.61 -13.12
N PRO A 24 -6.95 8.56 -12.33
CA PRO A 24 -6.26 9.33 -11.28
C PRO A 24 -6.30 8.72 -9.87
N VAL A 25 -6.93 7.55 -9.66
CA VAL A 25 -7.17 7.01 -8.31
C VAL A 25 -6.06 6.06 -7.86
N CYS A 26 -5.67 5.12 -8.72
CA CYS A 26 -4.60 4.14 -8.52
C CYS A 26 -4.70 3.24 -7.28
N ASN A 27 -5.81 3.23 -6.54
CA ASN A 27 -6.00 2.37 -5.37
C ASN A 27 -7.47 2.06 -5.11
N LYS A 28 -7.74 0.95 -4.41
CA LYS A 28 -9.08 0.59 -3.96
C LYS A 28 -9.02 -0.25 -2.68
N LEU A 29 -9.79 0.16 -1.68
CA LEU A 29 -9.97 -0.57 -0.43
C LEU A 29 -10.73 -1.88 -0.69
N ILE A 30 -10.21 -2.99 -0.16
CA ILE A 30 -10.82 -4.32 -0.17
C ILE A 30 -11.58 -4.55 1.13
N TYR A 31 -10.88 -4.37 2.25
CA TYR A 31 -11.41 -4.50 3.60
C TYR A 31 -11.03 -3.27 4.43
N GLY A 32 -11.97 -2.78 5.23
CA GLY A 32 -11.76 -1.73 6.21
C GLY A 32 -12.18 -2.19 7.61
N GLY A 33 -11.58 -1.61 8.63
CA GLY A 33 -11.70 -2.01 10.03
C GLY A 33 -10.35 -1.87 10.71
N GLN A 34 -10.05 -2.72 11.69
CA GLN A 34 -8.73 -2.70 12.36
C GLN A 34 -7.57 -2.93 11.38
N LEU A 35 -7.80 -3.70 10.32
CA LEU A 35 -6.89 -3.82 9.19
C LEU A 35 -7.53 -3.16 7.96
N LYS A 36 -6.76 -2.31 7.30
CA LYS A 36 -7.06 -1.78 5.98
C LYS A 36 -6.27 -2.59 4.97
N VAL A 37 -6.99 -3.27 4.07
CA VAL A 37 -6.40 -4.05 2.99
C VAL A 37 -6.74 -3.36 1.69
N MET A 38 -5.73 -2.92 0.95
CA MET A 38 -5.90 -2.13 -0.27
C MET A 38 -5.18 -2.79 -1.43
N ALA A 39 -5.81 -2.80 -2.60
CA ALA A 39 -5.11 -2.99 -3.85
C ALA A 39 -4.65 -1.64 -4.38
N VAL A 40 -3.42 -1.56 -4.87
CA VAL A 40 -2.82 -0.34 -5.41
C VAL A 40 -2.23 -0.65 -6.77
N GLY A 41 -2.68 0.07 -7.79
CA GLY A 41 -2.19 -0.06 -9.16
C GLY A 41 -1.19 1.04 -9.54
N GLY A 42 -0.87 1.09 -10.83
CA GLY A 42 -0.02 2.13 -11.40
C GLY A 42 -0.36 2.41 -12.88
N PRO A 43 0.21 3.49 -13.47
CA PRO A 43 1.33 4.25 -12.92
C PRO A 43 0.90 5.21 -11.80
N ASN A 44 1.71 5.31 -10.75
CA ASN A 44 1.58 6.31 -9.70
C ASN A 44 2.96 6.60 -9.10
N VAL A 45 3.49 7.78 -9.41
CA VAL A 45 4.80 8.26 -8.96
C VAL A 45 4.54 9.55 -8.22
N ARG A 46 5.05 9.64 -6.99
CA ARG A 46 4.83 10.78 -6.11
C ARG A 46 6.14 11.22 -5.47
N SER A 47 6.24 12.51 -5.15
CA SER A 47 7.43 13.11 -4.57
C SER A 47 7.38 13.25 -3.05
N ASP A 48 6.18 13.21 -2.49
CA ASP A 48 5.95 13.38 -1.06
C ASP A 48 6.21 12.08 -0.30
N TYR A 49 6.61 12.22 0.97
CA TYR A 49 6.88 11.11 1.86
C TYR A 49 5.79 11.02 2.92
N HIS A 50 5.21 9.83 3.06
CA HIS A 50 4.36 9.49 4.22
C HIS A 50 5.18 8.80 5.31
N MET A 51 4.71 8.95 6.53
CA MET A 51 5.26 8.26 7.70
C MET A 51 4.10 7.75 8.54
N GLU A 52 3.94 6.43 8.58
CA GLU A 52 2.91 5.75 9.36
C GLU A 52 3.43 5.34 10.73
N ALA A 53 2.57 5.37 11.75
CA ALA A 53 2.91 4.96 13.11
C ALA A 53 2.77 3.43 13.32
N GLY A 54 2.02 2.75 12.45
CA GLY A 54 2.00 1.30 12.32
C GLY A 54 3.02 0.77 11.30
N GLU A 55 3.12 -0.56 11.22
CA GLU A 55 3.81 -1.24 10.13
C GLU A 55 2.97 -1.19 8.85
N GLU A 56 3.63 -1.18 7.71
CA GLU A 56 3.00 -1.29 6.40
C GLU A 56 3.54 -2.49 5.64
N LEU A 57 2.64 -3.37 5.23
CA LEU A 57 2.96 -4.57 4.47
C LEU A 57 2.71 -4.31 2.99
N PHE A 58 3.71 -4.57 2.17
CA PHE A 58 3.68 -4.47 0.72
C PHE A 58 3.83 -5.86 0.11
N TYR A 59 2.93 -6.23 -0.80
CA TYR A 59 3.06 -7.43 -1.62
C TYR A 59 2.83 -7.08 -3.08
N GLN A 60 3.78 -7.35 -3.97
CA GLN A 60 3.59 -7.12 -5.41
C GLN A 60 2.97 -8.34 -6.08
N VAL A 61 1.71 -8.25 -6.47
CA VAL A 61 0.99 -9.33 -7.17
C VAL A 61 1.39 -9.38 -8.64
N LYS A 62 1.54 -8.21 -9.28
CA LYS A 62 1.94 -8.08 -10.68
C LYS A 62 2.86 -6.89 -10.86
N GLY A 63 3.96 -7.06 -11.57
CA GLY A 63 4.99 -6.06 -11.77
C GLY A 63 5.72 -5.70 -10.49
N GLY A 64 6.80 -4.92 -10.62
CA GLY A 64 7.58 -4.43 -9.48
C GLY A 64 7.24 -2.99 -9.11
N MET A 65 7.70 -2.56 -7.95
CA MET A 65 7.70 -1.17 -7.53
C MET A 65 9.04 -0.79 -6.88
N VAL A 66 9.25 0.50 -6.66
CA VAL A 66 10.35 0.99 -5.81
C VAL A 66 9.74 1.74 -4.64
N LEU A 67 10.13 1.38 -3.42
CA LEU A 67 9.83 2.13 -2.22
C LEU A 67 11.03 3.01 -1.88
N LYS A 68 10.91 4.33 -2.07
CA LYS A 68 11.94 5.25 -1.60
C LYS A 68 11.76 5.43 -0.10
N VAL A 69 12.82 5.35 0.69
CA VAL A 69 12.77 5.51 2.15
C VAL A 69 13.84 6.47 2.63
N VAL A 70 13.63 7.07 3.81
CA VAL A 70 14.66 7.81 4.53
C VAL A 70 15.01 7.05 5.80
N GLU A 71 16.21 6.47 5.84
CA GLU A 71 16.71 5.72 6.99
C GLU A 71 17.92 6.44 7.57
N HIS A 72 17.84 6.83 8.85
CA HIS A 72 18.90 7.59 9.53
C HIS A 72 19.34 8.86 8.76
N GLY A 73 18.38 9.53 8.08
CA GLY A 73 18.63 10.72 7.28
C GLY A 73 19.22 10.46 5.89
N VAL A 74 19.36 9.19 5.49
CA VAL A 74 19.88 8.80 4.17
C VAL A 74 18.76 8.26 3.30
N HIS A 75 18.64 8.79 2.08
CA HIS A 75 17.69 8.27 1.09
C HIS A 75 18.17 6.92 0.55
N LYS A 76 17.25 5.95 0.51
CA LYS A 76 17.46 4.62 -0.07
C LYS A 76 16.30 4.25 -0.96
N ASP A 77 16.59 3.52 -2.02
CA ASP A 77 15.59 2.91 -2.88
C ASP A 77 15.52 1.41 -2.54
N ILE A 78 14.31 0.93 -2.24
CA ILE A 78 14.04 -0.49 -1.98
C ILE A 78 13.20 -1.02 -3.15
N PRO A 79 13.79 -1.75 -4.11
CA PRO A 79 13.03 -2.46 -5.11
C PRO A 79 12.21 -3.57 -4.45
N ILE A 80 10.95 -3.71 -4.86
CA ILE A 80 10.05 -4.81 -4.46
C ILE A 80 9.54 -5.40 -5.76
N ALA A 81 10.06 -6.54 -6.17
CA ALA A 81 9.76 -7.22 -7.42
C ALA A 81 8.43 -7.97 -7.36
N GLU A 82 7.92 -8.40 -8.52
CA GLU A 82 6.72 -9.25 -8.60
C GLU A 82 6.88 -10.52 -7.76
N GLY A 83 5.87 -10.85 -6.96
CA GLY A 83 5.87 -11.96 -6.02
C GLY A 83 6.59 -11.68 -4.69
N GLU A 84 7.26 -10.53 -4.55
CA GLU A 84 7.94 -10.19 -3.30
C GLU A 84 7.01 -9.53 -2.28
N PHE A 85 7.35 -9.81 -1.03
CA PHE A 85 6.67 -9.29 0.14
C PHE A 85 7.67 -8.51 0.98
N PHE A 86 7.27 -7.34 1.46
CA PHE A 86 8.11 -6.45 2.25
C PHE A 86 7.28 -5.84 3.38
N LEU A 87 7.79 -5.93 4.61
CA LEU A 87 7.19 -5.30 5.78
C LEU A 87 8.03 -4.09 6.16
N LEU A 88 7.46 -2.90 6.02
CA LEU A 88 8.09 -1.65 6.42
C LEU A 88 7.87 -1.45 7.94
N PRO A 89 8.95 -1.23 8.72
CA PRO A 89 8.82 -0.88 10.13
C PRO A 89 8.09 0.46 10.35
N PRO A 90 7.54 0.68 11.55
CA PRO A 90 6.88 1.93 11.88
C PRO A 90 7.81 3.15 11.75
N ARG A 91 7.21 4.30 11.45
CA ARG A 91 7.84 5.62 11.48
C ARG A 91 9.05 5.76 10.55
N VAL A 92 9.11 4.96 9.49
CA VAL A 92 10.07 5.15 8.39
C VAL A 92 9.41 6.05 7.35
N PRO A 93 9.94 7.26 7.07
CA PRO A 93 9.44 8.06 5.97
C PRO A 93 9.67 7.33 4.65
N HIS A 94 8.62 7.20 3.83
CA HIS A 94 8.70 6.47 2.57
C HIS A 94 7.90 7.13 1.44
N SER A 95 8.16 6.76 0.19
CA SER A 95 7.47 7.31 -0.99
C SER A 95 7.37 6.22 -2.07
N PRO A 96 6.18 5.60 -2.23
CA PRO A 96 5.96 4.52 -3.19
C PRO A 96 6.04 5.02 -4.64
N GLN A 97 6.78 4.28 -5.47
CA GLN A 97 6.91 4.53 -6.91
C GLN A 97 6.37 3.31 -7.66
N ARG A 98 5.20 3.45 -8.28
CA ARG A 98 4.50 2.37 -8.98
C ARG A 98 4.49 2.62 -10.48
N PHE A 99 4.91 1.62 -11.24
CA PHE A 99 5.03 1.71 -12.70
C PHE A 99 3.71 1.33 -13.40
N GLU A 100 3.67 1.46 -14.72
CA GLU A 100 2.49 1.04 -15.48
C GLU A 100 2.23 -0.46 -15.36
N ASN A 101 0.96 -0.86 -15.40
CA ASN A 101 0.53 -2.27 -15.41
C ASN A 101 0.93 -3.10 -14.18
N THR A 102 1.24 -2.45 -13.06
CA THR A 102 1.57 -3.10 -11.78
C THR A 102 0.34 -3.19 -10.87
N ILE A 103 0.24 -4.25 -10.06
CA ILE A 103 -0.76 -4.42 -9.00
C ILE A 103 -0.02 -4.86 -7.72
N GLY A 104 -0.18 -4.09 -6.65
CA GLY A 104 0.28 -4.44 -5.32
C GLY A 104 -0.87 -4.52 -4.31
N LEU A 105 -0.64 -5.23 -3.22
CA LEU A 105 -1.41 -5.12 -1.99
C LEU A 105 -0.63 -4.28 -0.99
N VAL A 106 -1.36 -3.45 -0.26
CA VAL A 106 -0.89 -2.77 0.94
C VAL A 106 -1.80 -3.15 2.10
N VAL A 107 -1.21 -3.58 3.22
CA VAL A 107 -1.94 -3.80 4.46
C VAL A 107 -1.37 -2.89 5.54
N GLU A 108 -2.24 -2.09 6.12
CA GLU A 108 -1.96 -1.20 7.26
C GLU A 108 -3.03 -1.42 8.33
N ARG A 109 -2.79 -0.94 9.54
CA ARG A 109 -3.80 -0.96 10.60
C ARG A 109 -4.54 0.36 10.71
N GLU A 110 -5.72 0.33 11.30
CA GLU A 110 -6.38 1.55 11.76
C GLU A 110 -5.49 2.26 12.78
N ARG A 111 -5.47 3.58 12.68
CA ARG A 111 -4.70 4.43 13.59
C ARG A 111 -5.46 4.60 14.89
N ASP A 112 -4.70 4.80 15.97
CA ASP A 112 -5.28 5.26 17.22
C ASP A 112 -5.65 6.75 17.08
N PRO A 113 -6.94 7.11 17.12
CA PRO A 113 -7.37 8.49 16.93
C PRO A 113 -6.93 9.43 18.05
N GLU A 114 -6.53 8.91 19.22
CA GLU A 114 -6.10 9.72 20.36
C GLU A 114 -4.59 9.99 20.36
N SER A 115 -3.79 9.08 19.81
CA SER A 115 -2.33 9.09 19.97
C SER A 115 -1.53 9.17 18.67
N GLU A 116 -2.15 8.99 17.50
CA GLU A 116 -1.47 8.94 16.21
C GLU A 116 -1.96 10.04 15.26
N LEU A 117 -1.00 10.78 14.67
CA LEU A 117 -1.27 11.88 13.74
C LEU A 117 -0.59 11.62 12.40
N ASP A 118 -1.28 12.02 11.33
CA ASP A 118 -0.72 12.02 9.98
C ASP A 118 0.44 13.01 9.85
N CYS A 119 1.56 12.54 9.31
CA CYS A 119 2.67 13.40 8.92
C CYS A 119 2.98 13.16 7.44
N MET A 120 2.46 14.02 6.57
CA MET A 120 2.98 14.19 5.21
C MET A 120 4.22 15.10 5.30
N ARG A 121 5.34 14.69 4.71
CA ARG A 121 6.54 15.54 4.56
C ARG A 121 6.92 15.72 3.10
#